data_AF-A0A7X8IC81-F1
#
_entry.id   AF-A0A7X8IC81-F1
#
_cell.length_a   1.000
_cell.length_b   1.000
_cell.length_c   1.000
_cell.angle_alpha   90.00
_cell.angle_beta   90.00
_cell.angle_gamma   90.00
#
_symmetry.space_group_name_H-M   'P 1'
#
loop_
_entity.id
_entity.type
_entity.pdbx_description
1 polymer ?
#
loop_
_entity_poly.entity_id
_entity_poly.type
_entity_poly.pdbx_seq_one_letter_code
_entity_poly.pdbx_strand_id
1 'polypeptide(L)'
;MQNRKIAYYGLFSALALLMGYVEMMIPMPIAVPGIKLGLANVVVVLTLYFMDAKSAAFISLLRVLLSGLLFSGFSGFLYSMAGAIVSLIVMILLQKIKKFSIIGVSIAGGVSHNVGQILVACAVVQNAKLLYYFPWLLVAGVVTGFLIGIIVQYCLGYLRRKF
;
A
#
# COMPACT_ATOMS: atom_id res chain seq x y z
N MET A 1 12.34 -14.08 22.33
CA MET A 1 11.85 -14.00 20.92
C MET A 1 10.76 -12.94 20.71
N GLN A 2 9.93 -12.61 21.71
CA GLN A 2 8.82 -11.65 21.58
C GLN A 2 9.27 -10.18 21.44
N ASN A 3 10.31 -9.76 22.19
CA ASN A 3 10.81 -8.37 22.15
C ASN A 3 11.34 -7.93 20.77
N ARG A 4 11.98 -8.85 20.03
CA ARG A 4 12.47 -8.55 18.66
C ARG A 4 11.31 -8.35 17.68
N LYS A 5 10.21 -9.09 17.83
CA LYS A 5 9.01 -8.87 17.00
C LYS A 5 8.43 -7.49 17.25
N ILE A 6 8.25 -7.09 18.51
CA ILE A 6 7.72 -5.77 18.87
C ILE A 6 8.59 -4.65 18.27
N ALA A 7 9.92 -4.80 18.33
CA ALA A 7 10.84 -3.85 17.70
C ALA A 7 10.63 -3.75 16.18
N TYR A 8 10.43 -4.87 15.48
CA TYR A 8 10.11 -4.86 14.04
C TYR A 8 8.76 -4.20 13.75
N TYR A 9 7.72 -4.48 14.54
CA TYR A 9 6.43 -3.80 14.41
C TYR A 9 6.58 -2.28 14.52
N GLY A 10 7.32 -1.80 15.52
CA GLY A 10 7.60 -0.37 15.68
C GLY A 10 8.37 0.21 14.50
N LEU A 11 9.47 -0.44 14.10
CA LEU A 11 10.33 0.01 13.00
C LEU A 11 9.57 0.08 11.67
N PHE A 12 8.88 -0.99 11.27
CA PHE A 12 8.13 -1.03 10.01
C PHE A 12 6.91 -0.11 10.05
N SER A 13 6.24 0.07 11.19
CA SER A 13 5.15 1.04 11.32
C SER A 13 5.66 2.48 11.14
N ALA A 14 6.79 2.82 11.77
CA ALA A 14 7.42 4.13 11.62
C ALA A 14 7.87 4.38 10.18
N LEU A 15 8.50 3.38 9.54
CA LEU A 15 8.88 3.46 8.13
C LEU A 15 7.66 3.61 7.21
N ALA A 16 6.57 2.87 7.45
CA ALA A 16 5.36 2.97 6.66
C ALA A 16 4.73 4.36 6.76
N LEU A 17 4.72 4.95 7.96
CA LEU A 17 4.21 6.30 8.19
C LEU A 17 5.12 7.36 7.52
N LEU A 18 6.43 7.23 7.68
CA LEU A 18 7.42 8.13 7.07
C LEU A 18 7.34 8.09 5.55
N MET A 19 7.21 6.92 4.95
CA MET A 19 7.02 6.78 3.50
C MET A 19 5.72 7.43 3.02
N GLY A 20 4.64 7.33 3.81
CA GLY A 20 3.38 8.03 3.53
C GLY A 20 3.52 9.56 3.65
N TYR A 21 4.31 10.05 4.59
CA TYR A 21 4.60 11.47 4.75
C TYR A 21 5.46 12.02 3.59
N VAL A 22 6.53 11.31 3.22
CA VAL A 22 7.38 11.67 2.08
C VAL A 22 6.56 11.71 0.79
N GLU A 23 5.68 10.74 0.58
CA GLU A 23 4.77 10.72 -0.57
C GLU A 23 3.87 11.96 -0.64
N MET A 24 3.38 12.45 0.50
CA MET A 24 2.59 13.69 0.55
C MET A 24 3.41 14.92 0.21
N MET A 25 4.69 14.95 0.59
CA MET A 25 5.59 16.08 0.35
C MET A 25 6.06 16.17 -1.11
N ILE A 26 5.93 15.11 -1.91
CA ILE A 26 6.30 15.10 -3.33
C ILE A 26 5.12 15.65 -4.14
N PRO A 27 5.19 16.88 -4.68
CA PRO A 27 4.13 17.40 -5.52
C PRO A 27 4.17 16.67 -6.86
N MET A 28 3.29 15.69 -7.03
CA MET A 28 3.13 15.00 -8.31
C MET A 28 2.40 15.94 -9.28
N PRO A 29 2.95 16.26 -10.48
CA PRO A 29 2.31 17.14 -11.46
C PRO A 29 1.11 16.48 -12.17
N ILE A 30 0.54 15.41 -11.59
CA ILE A 30 -0.54 14.63 -12.17
C ILE A 30 -1.86 15.20 -11.66
N ALA A 31 -2.60 15.85 -12.55
CA ALA A 31 -3.90 16.50 -12.27
C ALA A 31 -5.05 15.52 -11.94
N VAL A 32 -4.75 14.25 -11.65
CA VAL A 32 -5.74 13.21 -11.39
C VAL A 32 -5.86 12.97 -9.89
N PRO A 33 -7.02 13.31 -9.28
CA PRO A 33 -7.27 13.04 -7.87
C PRO A 33 -7.12 11.56 -7.55
N GLY A 34 -6.26 11.24 -6.58
CA GLY A 34 -6.11 9.88 -6.05
C GLY A 34 -4.93 9.07 -6.60
N ILE A 35 -4.20 9.56 -7.61
CA ILE A 35 -2.94 8.93 -8.03
C ILE A 35 -1.86 9.26 -6.99
N LYS A 36 -1.26 8.21 -6.42
CA LYS A 36 -0.13 8.27 -5.48
C LYS A 36 1.00 7.37 -5.97
N LEU A 37 2.21 7.57 -5.46
CA LEU A 37 3.38 6.76 -5.81
C LEU A 37 3.32 5.33 -5.24
N GLY A 38 2.53 5.13 -4.17
CA GLY A 38 2.47 3.89 -3.42
C GLY A 38 3.70 3.64 -2.53
N LEU A 39 4.47 4.67 -2.17
CA LEU A 39 5.73 4.48 -1.39
C LEU A 39 5.48 3.74 -0.09
N ALA A 40 4.39 4.07 0.60
CA ALA A 40 4.05 3.40 1.84
C ALA A 40 3.66 1.93 1.64
N ASN A 41 3.26 1.52 0.43
CA ASN A 41 2.96 0.13 0.10
C ASN A 41 4.21 -0.73 -0.03
N VAL A 42 5.39 -0.13 -0.32
CA VAL A 42 6.69 -0.83 -0.27
C VAL A 42 6.87 -1.52 1.09
N VAL A 43 6.58 -0.80 2.17
CA VAL A 43 6.75 -1.31 3.53
C VAL A 43 5.74 -2.42 3.84
N VAL A 44 4.51 -2.31 3.34
CA VAL A 44 3.47 -3.34 3.53
C VAL A 44 3.85 -4.64 2.83
N VAL A 45 4.26 -4.57 1.55
CA VAL A 45 4.70 -5.73 0.78
C VAL A 45 5.98 -6.32 1.39
N LEU A 46 6.94 -5.49 1.78
CA LEU A 46 8.15 -5.95 2.46
C LEU A 46 7.82 -6.72 3.75
N THR A 47 6.94 -6.17 4.58
CA THR A 47 6.49 -6.81 5.82
C THR A 47 5.74 -8.12 5.55
N LEU A 48 4.92 -8.17 4.51
CA LEU A 48 4.16 -9.36 4.12
C LEU A 48 5.09 -10.55 3.79
N TYR A 49 6.25 -10.28 3.19
CA TYR A 49 7.22 -11.30 2.79
C TYR A 49 8.37 -11.54 3.78
N PHE A 50 8.71 -10.55 4.62
CA PHE A 50 9.75 -10.66 5.64
C PHE A 50 9.22 -11.21 6.97
N MET A 51 8.00 -10.81 7.36
CA MET A 51 7.37 -11.24 8.62
C MET A 51 6.22 -12.22 8.34
N ASP A 52 5.00 -11.71 8.20
CA ASP A 52 3.78 -12.49 7.99
C ASP A 52 2.59 -11.58 7.66
N ALA A 53 1.49 -12.18 7.21
CA ALA A 53 0.26 -11.48 6.84
C ALA A 53 -0.39 -10.68 7.99
N LYS A 54 -0.30 -11.16 9.24
CA LYS A 54 -0.89 -10.43 10.38
C LYS A 54 -0.09 -9.16 10.66
N SER A 55 1.23 -9.26 10.60
CA SER A 55 2.15 -8.12 10.73
C SER A 55 1.91 -7.06 9.65
N ALA A 56 1.78 -7.47 8.39
CA ALA A 56 1.50 -6.56 7.27
C ALA A 56 0.13 -5.87 7.39
N ALA A 57 -0.90 -6.63 7.80
CA ALA A 57 -2.23 -6.07 8.02
C ALA A 57 -2.23 -5.01 9.13
N PHE A 58 -1.58 -5.31 10.26
CA PHE A 58 -1.45 -4.36 11.37
C PHE A 58 -0.73 -3.09 10.94
N ILE A 59 0.44 -3.21 10.29
CA ILE A 59 1.24 -2.05 9.84
C ILE A 59 0.47 -1.21 8.82
N SER A 60 -0.22 -1.85 7.88
CA SER A 60 -1.02 -1.14 6.88
C SER A 60 -2.21 -0.41 7.48
N LEU A 61 -2.94 -1.04 8.41
CA LEU A 61 -4.09 -0.41 9.09
C LEU A 61 -3.63 0.73 9.99
N LEU A 62 -2.59 0.52 10.79
CA LEU A 62 -2.02 1.54 11.65
C LEU A 62 -1.53 2.75 10.85
N ARG A 63 -0.83 2.50 9.74
CA ARG A 63 -0.42 3.56 8.81
C ARG A 63 -1.62 4.35 8.32
N VAL A 64 -2.65 3.68 7.79
CA VAL A 64 -3.82 4.39 7.23
C VAL A 64 -4.54 5.21 8.30
N LEU A 65 -4.68 4.66 9.51
CA LEU A 65 -5.26 5.38 10.64
C LEU A 65 -4.45 6.64 10.98
N LEU A 66 -3.13 6.50 11.17
CA LEU A 66 -2.27 7.62 11.54
C LEU A 66 -2.14 8.65 10.40
N SER A 67 -1.92 8.22 9.16
CA SER A 67 -1.90 9.13 8.00
C SER A 67 -3.25 9.82 7.78
N GLY A 68 -4.34 9.10 8.07
CA GLY A 68 -5.72 9.62 8.09
C GLY A 68 -5.88 10.84 8.99
N LEU A 69 -5.48 10.66 10.24
CA LEU A 69 -5.60 11.66 11.30
C LEU A 69 -4.62 12.83 11.14
N LEU A 70 -3.41 12.55 10.65
CA LEU A 70 -2.35 13.56 10.58
C LEU A 70 -2.37 14.39 9.29
N PHE A 71 -2.75 13.78 8.15
CA PHE A 71 -2.40 14.33 6.84
C PHE A 71 -3.56 14.39 5.83
N SER A 72 -4.47 13.41 5.82
CA SER A 72 -5.43 13.25 4.72
C SER A 72 -6.88 13.63 5.03
N GLY A 73 -7.19 13.93 6.29
CA GLY A 73 -8.57 14.21 6.75
C GLY A 73 -9.49 12.99 6.68
N PHE A 74 -10.75 13.17 7.10
CA PHE A 74 -11.72 12.07 7.25
C PHE A 74 -12.05 11.37 5.91
N SER A 75 -12.28 12.14 4.85
CA SER A 75 -12.58 11.61 3.53
C SER A 75 -11.40 10.83 2.94
N GLY A 76 -10.18 11.37 3.01
CA GLY A 76 -8.97 10.69 2.54
C GLY A 76 -8.64 9.43 3.34
N PHE A 77 -8.95 9.43 4.64
CA PHE A 77 -8.87 8.25 5.50
C PHE A 77 -9.79 7.13 5.03
N LEU A 78 -11.08 7.41 4.79
CA LEU A 78 -12.05 6.41 4.33
C LEU A 78 -11.62 5.76 3.01
N TYR A 79 -11.17 6.57 2.04
CA TYR A 79 -10.77 6.07 0.73
C TYR A 79 -9.50 5.21 0.83
N SER A 80 -8.51 5.67 1.59
CA SER A 80 -7.25 4.94 1.80
C SER A 80 -7.49 3.65 2.59
N MET A 81 -8.45 3.63 3.51
CA MET A 81 -8.79 2.44 4.29
C MET A 81 -9.47 1.38 3.44
N ALA A 82 -10.42 1.77 2.60
CA ALA A 82 -11.04 0.87 1.63
C ALA A 82 -10.00 0.27 0.68
N GLY A 83 -9.15 1.12 0.08
CA GLY A 83 -8.06 0.67 -0.79
C GLY A 83 -7.10 -0.28 -0.08
N ALA A 84 -6.67 0.05 1.15
CA ALA A 84 -5.74 -0.77 1.91
C ALA A 84 -6.32 -2.15 2.26
N ILE A 85 -7.59 -2.23 2.67
CA ILE A 85 -8.23 -3.51 3.02
C ILE A 85 -8.32 -4.41 1.78
N VAL A 86 -8.83 -3.88 0.66
CA VAL A 86 -8.97 -4.64 -0.59
C VAL A 86 -7.59 -5.11 -1.07
N SER A 87 -6.60 -4.21 -1.06
CA SER A 87 -5.22 -4.50 -1.43
C SER A 87 -4.59 -5.60 -0.59
N LEU A 88 -4.72 -5.52 0.74
CA LEU A 88 -4.20 -6.54 1.66
C LEU A 88 -4.82 -7.90 1.40
N ILE A 89 -6.15 -7.98 1.22
CA ILE A 89 -6.85 -9.24 0.96
C ILE A 89 -6.30 -9.87 -0.33
N VAL A 90 -6.22 -9.10 -1.42
CA VAL A 90 -5.69 -9.59 -2.70
C VAL A 90 -4.25 -10.07 -2.55
N MET A 91 -3.38 -9.28 -1.90
CA MET A 91 -1.99 -9.67 -1.71
C MET A 91 -1.82 -10.94 -0.88
N ILE A 92 -2.58 -11.08 0.23
CA ILE A 92 -2.53 -12.27 1.09
C ILE A 92 -3.01 -13.51 0.33
N LEU A 93 -4.08 -13.41 -0.45
CA LEU A 93 -4.59 -14.51 -1.26
C LEU A 93 -3.56 -14.96 -2.31
N LEU A 94 -2.99 -14.02 -3.06
CA LEU A 94 -2.00 -14.33 -4.09
C LEU A 94 -0.69 -14.87 -3.51
N GLN A 95 -0.25 -14.35 -2.36
CA GLN A 95 0.92 -14.86 -1.66
C GLN A 95 0.73 -16.33 -1.24
N LYS A 96 -0.47 -16.71 -0.78
CA LYS A 96 -0.78 -18.11 -0.40
C LYS A 96 -0.78 -19.07 -1.59
N ILE A 97 -1.12 -18.60 -2.79
CA ILE A 97 -1.16 -19.41 -4.01
C ILE A 97 0.26 -19.83 -4.46
N LYS A 98 1.33 -19.19 -3.97
CA LYS A 98 2.76 -19.48 -4.23
C LYS A 98 3.20 -19.55 -5.71
N LYS A 99 2.30 -19.37 -6.67
CA LYS A 99 2.60 -19.31 -8.11
C LYS A 99 2.95 -17.91 -8.60
N PHE A 100 2.72 -16.88 -7.77
CA PHE A 100 2.95 -15.48 -8.13
C PHE A 100 4.29 -14.99 -7.60
N SER A 101 5.00 -14.21 -8.42
CA SER A 101 6.21 -13.50 -8.00
C SER A 101 5.86 -12.35 -7.04
N ILE A 102 6.85 -11.89 -6.27
CA ILE A 102 6.71 -10.71 -5.40
C ILE A 102 6.21 -9.50 -6.21
N ILE A 103 6.72 -9.34 -7.44
CA ILE A 103 6.32 -8.29 -8.37
C ILE A 103 4.85 -8.44 -8.75
N GLY A 104 4.40 -9.65 -9.12
CA GLY A 104 3.01 -9.90 -9.48
C GLY A 104 2.03 -9.64 -8.32
N VAL A 105 2.40 -10.04 -7.10
CA VAL A 105 1.61 -9.74 -5.89
C VAL A 105 1.55 -8.23 -5.63
N SER A 106 2.66 -7.52 -5.82
CA SER A 106 2.72 -6.07 -5.66
C SER A 106 1.88 -5.31 -6.71
N ILE A 107 1.92 -5.73 -7.98
CA ILE A 107 1.07 -5.19 -9.06
C ILE A 107 -0.40 -5.37 -8.71
N ALA A 108 -0.81 -6.60 -8.38
CA ALA A 108 -2.19 -6.88 -8.02
C ALA A 108 -2.63 -6.10 -6.77
N GLY A 109 -1.74 -5.95 -5.78
CA GLY A 109 -1.95 -5.11 -4.61
C GLY A 109 -2.15 -3.64 -4.97
N GLY A 110 -1.29 -3.06 -5.81
CA GLY A 110 -1.39 -1.66 -6.24
C GLY A 110 -2.66 -1.36 -7.03
N VAL A 111 -3.00 -2.22 -7.99
CA VAL A 111 -4.23 -2.12 -8.77
C VAL A 111 -5.46 -2.20 -7.88
N SER A 112 -5.54 -3.24 -7.04
CA SER A 112 -6.69 -3.44 -6.15
C SER A 112 -6.83 -2.35 -5.08
N HIS A 113 -5.71 -1.73 -4.65
CA HIS A 113 -5.74 -0.55 -3.79
C HIS A 113 -6.47 0.62 -4.46
N ASN A 114 -6.06 0.94 -5.69
CA ASN A 114 -6.64 2.06 -6.44
C ASN A 114 -8.12 1.82 -6.75
N VAL A 115 -8.49 0.58 -7.09
CA VAL A 115 -9.89 0.16 -7.30
C VAL A 115 -10.71 0.32 -6.01
N GLY A 116 -10.22 -0.17 -4.87
CA GLY A 116 -10.93 -0.02 -3.59
C GLY A 116 -11.10 1.45 -3.18
N GLN A 117 -10.06 2.26 -3.39
CA GLN A 117 -10.08 3.68 -3.05
C GLN A 117 -11.11 4.45 -3.89
N ILE A 118 -11.11 4.27 -5.22
CA ILE A 118 -11.99 5.03 -6.11
C ILE A 118 -13.46 4.61 -6.00
N LEU A 119 -13.75 3.32 -5.78
CA LEU A 119 -15.13 2.85 -5.60
C LEU A 119 -15.79 3.50 -4.38
N VAL A 120 -15.07 3.56 -3.26
CA VAL A 120 -15.58 4.22 -2.04
C VAL A 120 -15.60 5.75 -2.22
N ALA A 121 -14.64 6.34 -2.91
CA ALA A 121 -14.68 7.76 -3.24
C ALA A 121 -15.93 8.12 -4.07
N CYS A 122 -16.29 7.31 -5.08
CA CYS A 122 -17.50 7.49 -5.88
C CYS A 122 -18.77 7.38 -5.02
N ALA A 123 -18.81 6.41 -4.10
CA ALA A 123 -19.96 6.19 -3.23
C ALA A 123 -20.15 7.34 -2.22
N VAL A 124 -19.08 7.85 -1.62
CA VAL A 124 -19.12 8.92 -0.62
C VAL A 124 -19.38 10.29 -1.24
N VAL A 125 -18.75 10.60 -2.38
CA VAL A 125 -18.93 11.89 -3.07
C VAL A 125 -20.19 11.88 -3.95
N GLN A 126 -20.83 10.72 -4.11
CA GLN A 126 -21.99 10.51 -5.00
C GLN A 126 -21.75 11.00 -6.44
N ASN A 127 -20.50 10.92 -6.91
CA ASN A 127 -20.12 11.45 -8.21
C ASN A 127 -19.42 10.39 -9.06
N ALA A 128 -20.20 9.75 -9.92
CA ALA A 128 -19.71 8.70 -10.82
C ALA A 128 -18.66 9.21 -11.84
N LYS A 129 -18.51 10.52 -12.04
CA LYS A 129 -17.49 11.09 -12.93
C LYS A 129 -16.06 10.77 -12.46
N LEU A 130 -15.88 10.42 -11.19
CA LEU A 130 -14.60 9.92 -10.66
C LEU A 130 -14.13 8.66 -11.40
N LEU A 131 -15.04 7.81 -11.88
CA LEU A 131 -14.70 6.61 -12.67
C LEU A 131 -13.99 6.93 -14.00
N TYR A 132 -14.08 8.16 -14.50
CA TYR A 132 -13.30 8.60 -15.66
C TYR A 132 -11.78 8.46 -15.42
N TYR A 133 -11.34 8.59 -14.17
CA TYR A 133 -9.92 8.42 -13.79
C TYR A 133 -9.51 6.95 -13.62
N PHE A 134 -10.45 6.02 -13.70
CA PHE A 134 -10.21 4.60 -13.45
C PHE A 134 -9.12 3.99 -14.35
N PRO A 135 -9.10 4.20 -15.68
CA PRO A 135 -8.05 3.65 -16.54
C PRO A 135 -6.65 4.16 -16.16
N TRP A 136 -6.53 5.44 -15.83
CA TRP A 136 -5.28 6.06 -15.40
C TRP A 136 -4.80 5.50 -14.05
N LEU A 137 -5.72 5.27 -13.12
CA LEU A 137 -5.44 4.64 -11.84
C LEU A 137 -5.00 3.18 -11.98
N LEU A 138 -5.54 2.42 -12.93
CA LEU A 138 -5.08 1.07 -13.22
C LEU A 138 -3.65 1.07 -13.75
N VAL A 139 -3.36 1.92 -14.73
CA VAL A 139 -2.00 2.05 -15.29
C VAL A 139 -1.02 2.48 -14.20
N ALA A 140 -1.37 3.48 -13.40
CA ALA A 140 -0.56 3.92 -12.27
C ALA A 140 -0.34 2.77 -11.27
N GLY A 141 -1.37 1.99 -10.95
CA GLY A 141 -1.28 0.85 -10.05
C GLY A 141 -0.36 -0.25 -10.56
N VAL A 142 -0.36 -0.53 -11.87
CA VAL A 142 0.55 -1.49 -12.49
C VAL A 142 1.99 -0.97 -12.46
N VAL A 143 2.23 0.28 -12.87
CA VAL A 143 3.57 0.87 -12.93
C VAL A 143 4.18 0.98 -11.53
N THR A 144 3.46 1.59 -10.59
CA THR A 144 3.91 1.70 -9.19
C THR A 144 4.06 0.33 -8.55
N GLY A 145 3.09 -0.58 -8.71
CA GLY A 145 3.16 -1.94 -8.19
C GLY A 145 4.36 -2.72 -8.72
N PHE A 146 4.72 -2.56 -9.99
CA PHE A 146 5.92 -3.16 -10.59
C PHE A 146 7.20 -2.62 -9.95
N LEU A 147 7.35 -1.29 -9.87
CA LEU A 147 8.52 -0.64 -9.26
C LEU A 147 8.68 -1.02 -7.78
N ILE A 148 7.58 -0.99 -7.03
CA ILE A 148 7.54 -1.41 -5.62
C ILE A 148 7.97 -2.87 -5.49
N GLY A 149 7.47 -3.75 -6.37
CA GLY A 149 7.82 -5.16 -6.38
C GLY A 149 9.32 -5.40 -6.55
N ILE A 150 9.97 -4.66 -7.46
CA ILE A 150 11.41 -4.70 -7.68
C ILE A 150 12.16 -4.25 -6.42
N ILE A 151 11.78 -3.10 -5.85
CA ILE A 151 12.42 -2.55 -4.64
C ILE A 151 12.35 -3.56 -3.50
N VAL A 152 11.17 -4.15 -3.27
CA VAL A 152 10.97 -5.14 -2.21
C VAL A 152 11.79 -6.40 -2.46
N GLN A 153 11.87 -6.87 -3.71
CA GLN A 153 12.68 -8.04 -4.06
C GLN A 153 14.16 -7.81 -3.74
N TYR A 154 14.72 -6.65 -4.07
CA TYR A 154 16.09 -6.28 -3.70
C TYR A 154 16.26 -6.18 -2.17
N CYS A 155 15.37 -5.46 -1.49
CA CYS A 155 15.42 -5.31 -0.03
C CYS A 155 15.36 -6.64 0.71
N LEU A 156 14.48 -7.56 0.29
CA LEU A 156 14.37 -8.91 0.86
C LEU A 156 15.64 -9.73 0.64
N GLY A 157 16.28 -9.59 -0.52
CA GLY A 157 17.55 -10.25 -0.82
C GLY A 157 18.66 -9.84 0.17
N TYR A 158 18.71 -8.56 0.56
CA TYR A 158 19.66 -8.08 1.57
C TYR A 158 19.26 -8.48 2.99
N LEU A 159 17.97 -8.37 3.36
CA LEU A 159 17.50 -8.71 4.71
C LEU A 159 17.76 -10.18 5.04
N ARG A 160 17.43 -11.11 4.13
CA ARG A 160 17.62 -12.56 4.34
C ARG A 160 19.08 -13.02 4.33
N ARG A 161 20.00 -12.21 3.80
CA ARG A 161 21.44 -12.52 3.86
C ARG A 161 22.06 -12.16 5.20
N LYS A 162 21.50 -11.17 5.89
CA LYS A 162 22.10 -10.56 7.09
C LYS A 162 21.41 -10.98 8.39
N PHE A 163 20.17 -11.47 8.32
CA PHE A 163 19.33 -11.92 9.44
C PHE A 163 18.68 -13.25 9.11
#